data_AF-A0A506TXQ4-F1
#
_entry.id   AF-A0A506TXQ4-F1
#
_cell.length_a   1.000
_cell.length_b   1.000
_cell.length_c   1.000
_cell.angle_alpha   90.00
_cell.angle_beta   90.00
_cell.angle_gamma   90.00
#
_symmetry.space_group_name_H-M   'P 1'
#
loop_
_entity.id
_entity.type
_entity.pdbx_description
1 polymer ?
#
loop_
_entity_poly.entity_id
_entity_poly.type
_entity_poly.pdbx_seq_one_letter_code
_entity_poly.pdbx_strand_id
1 'polypeptide(L)' 'MINDLELDFLRRLRDSQPLASPDRKEDRARQRCRKMGLAEVVMNPPRWIITDRGRNVLEEHPQ' A
#
# COMPACT_ATOMS: atom_id res chain seq x y z
N MET A 1 1.70 1.90 -14.09
CA MET A 1 1.91 3.23 -13.52
C MET A 1 1.14 3.28 -12.21
N ILE A 2 1.85 3.61 -11.12
CA ILE A 2 1.27 3.77 -9.79
C ILE A 2 0.66 5.18 -9.69
N ASN A 3 -0.51 5.31 -9.08
CA ASN A 3 -1.15 6.61 -8.88
C ASN A 3 -0.95 7.17 -7.47
N ASP A 4 -1.40 8.39 -7.22
CA ASP A 4 -1.20 9.05 -5.92
C ASP A 4 -1.86 8.32 -4.74
N LEU A 5 -3.01 7.67 -4.95
CA LEU A 5 -3.68 6.90 -3.89
C LEU A 5 -2.93 5.61 -3.54
N GLU A 6 -2.35 4.95 -4.55
CA GLU A 6 -1.52 3.77 -4.36
C GLU A 6 -0.19 4.15 -3.67
N LEU A 7 0.41 5.29 -4.03
CA LEU A 7 1.60 5.84 -3.36
C LEU A 7 1.30 6.23 -1.91
N ASP A 8 0.22 6.94 -1.65
CA ASP A 8 -0.20 7.32 -0.29
C ASP A 8 -0.43 6.08 0.58
N PHE A 9 -1.12 5.07 0.04
CA PHE A 9 -1.32 3.79 0.72
C PHE A 9 0.01 3.13 1.08
N LEU A 10 0.96 3.02 0.14
CA LEU A 10 2.28 2.43 0.41
C LEU A 10 3.08 3.24 1.43
N ARG A 11 3.02 4.58 1.38
CA ARG A 11 3.67 5.46 2.38
C ARG A 11 3.14 5.21 3.78
N ARG A 12 1.81 5.16 3.93
CA ARG A 12 1.18 4.84 5.22
C ARG A 12 1.59 3.48 5.74
N LEU A 13 1.71 2.47 4.88
CA LEU A 13 2.22 1.15 5.28
C LEU A 13 3.68 1.18 5.72
N ARG A 14 4.55 1.89 4.99
CA ARG A 14 5.97 2.05 5.36
C ARG A 14 6.12 2.72 6.72
N ASP A 15 5.35 3.78 6.96
CA ASP A 15 5.44 4.61 8.15
C ASP A 15 4.58 4.06 9.31
N SER A 16 4.01 2.86 9.15
CA SER A 16 3.10 2.22 10.12
C SER A 16 1.94 3.13 10.57
N GLN A 17 1.49 4.01 9.67
CA GLN A 17 0.39 4.91 9.94
C GLN A 17 -0.96 4.19 9.92
N PRO A 18 -1.94 4.63 10.74
CA PRO A 18 -3.28 4.08 10.70
C PRO A 18 -3.90 4.17 9.31
N LEU A 19 -4.48 3.06 8.85
CA LEU A 19 -5.29 3.03 7.64
C LEU A 19 -6.73 3.36 8.02
N ALA A 20 -7.27 4.46 7.49
CA ALA A 20 -8.69 4.77 7.63
C ALA A 20 -9.56 3.69 6.99
N SER A 21 -10.85 3.66 7.33
CA SER A 21 -11.84 2.87 6.58
C SER A 21 -11.82 3.33 5.12
N PRO A 22 -11.54 2.43 4.17
CA PRO A 22 -11.33 2.84 2.79
C PRO A 22 -12.64 3.27 2.15
N ASP A 23 -12.61 4.35 1.37
CA ASP A 23 -13.62 4.57 0.35
C ASP A 23 -13.45 3.60 -0.83
N ARG A 24 -14.36 3.64 -1.82
CA ARG A 24 -14.30 2.74 -3.00
C ARG A 24 -13.01 2.90 -3.81
N LYS A 25 -12.41 4.10 -3.84
CA LYS A 25 -11.18 4.39 -4.60
C LYS A 25 -9.95 3.89 -3.83
N GLU A 26 -9.90 4.12 -2.52
CA GLU A 26 -8.86 3.62 -1.62
C GLU A 26 -8.84 2.10 -1.59
N ASP A 27 -10.00 1.45 -1.50
CA ASP A 27 -10.07 -0.01 -1.53
C ASP A 27 -9.53 -0.56 -2.86
N ARG A 28 -9.85 0.11 -3.97
CA ARG A 28 -9.30 -0.25 -5.29
C ARG A 28 -7.78 -0.10 -5.34
N ALA A 29 -7.22 0.94 -4.72
CA ALA A 29 -5.79 1.14 -4.61
C ALA A 29 -5.15 0.01 -3.78
N ARG A 30 -5.71 -0.34 -2.62
CA ARG A 30 -5.24 -1.46 -1.78
C ARG A 30 -5.22 -2.78 -2.53
N GLN A 31 -6.32 -3.11 -3.21
CA GLN A 31 -6.43 -4.33 -4.01
C GLN A 31 -5.43 -4.36 -5.18
N ARG A 32 -5.20 -3.21 -5.84
CA ARG A 32 -4.20 -3.10 -6.91
C ARG A 32 -2.78 -3.26 -6.38
N CYS A 33 -2.41 -2.60 -5.29
CA CYS A 33 -1.12 -2.77 -4.62
C CYS A 33 -0.90 -4.24 -4.23
N ARG A 34 -1.93 -4.93 -3.73
CA ARG A 34 -1.88 -6.37 -3.46
C ARG A 34 -1.64 -7.19 -4.72
N LYS A 35 -2.42 -6.96 -5.77
CA LYS A 35 -2.31 -7.68 -7.05
C LYS A 35 -0.95 -7.49 -7.71
N MET A 36 -0.34 -6.32 -7.53
CA MET A 36 1.00 -6.00 -8.05
C MET A 36 2.15 -6.53 -7.18
N GLY A 37 1.85 -7.10 -6.00
CA GLY A 37 2.86 -7.59 -5.05
C GLY A 37 3.62 -6.47 -4.34
N LEU A 38 3.04 -5.27 -4.24
CA LEU A 38 3.63 -4.12 -3.54
C LEU A 38 3.24 -4.07 -2.05
N ALA A 39 2.12 -4.70 -1.71
CA ALA A 39 1.64 -4.86 -0.36
C ALA A 39 1.00 -6.24 -0.21
N GLU A 40 0.92 -6.75 1.01
CA GLU A 40 0.23 -7.99 1.30
C GLU A 40 -0.57 -7.90 2.61
N VAL A 41 -1.53 -8.80 2.76
CA VAL A 41 -2.30 -8.96 3.99
C VAL A 41 -1.74 -10.18 4.70
N VAL A 42 -1.08 -9.98 5.84
CA VAL A 42 -0.68 -11.09 6.71
C VAL A 42 -1.82 -11.42 7.66
N MET A 43 -2.01 -12.71 7.91
CA MET A 43 -3.08 -13.21 8.77
C MET A 43 -2.60 -13.30 10.22
N ASN A 44 -3.55 -13.37 11.16
CA ASN A 44 -3.33 -13.57 12.60
C ASN A 44 -2.51 -12.46 13.31
N PRO A 45 -3.09 -11.28 13.59
CA PRO A 45 -4.36 -10.75 13.08
C PRO A 45 -4.22 -10.17 11.65
N PRO A 46 -5.32 -10.06 10.86
CA PRO A 46 -5.28 -9.49 9.52
C PRO A 46 -4.73 -8.06 9.53
N ARG A 47 -3.57 -7.85 8.90
CA ARG A 47 -2.96 -6.52 8.75
C ARG A 47 -2.29 -6.37 7.41
N TRP A 48 -2.32 -5.16 6.87
CA TRP A 48 -1.58 -4.81 5.67
C TRP A 48 -0.12 -4.54 6.00
N ILE A 49 0.79 -5.05 5.17
CA ILE A 49 2.21 -4.74 5.24
C ILE A 49 2.75 -4.41 3.85
N ILE A 50 3.77 -3.57 3.80
CA ILE A 50 4.50 -3.25 2.56
C ILE A 50 5.53 -4.34 2.27
N THR A 51 5.64 -4.75 1.01
CA THR A 51 6.68 -5.70 0.56
C THR A 51 7.96 -4.96 0.19
N ASP A 52 9.08 -5.69 0.02
CA ASP A 52 10.33 -5.08 -0.46
C ASP A 52 10.15 -4.43 -1.84
N ARG A 53 9.36 -5.05 -2.71
CA ARG A 53 8.99 -4.46 -4.00
C ARG A 53 8.23 -3.15 -3.83
N GLY A 54 7.30 -3.08 -2.87
CA GLY A 54 6.58 -1.86 -2.54
C GLY A 54 7.50 -0.75 -2.04
N ARG A 55 8.52 -1.08 -1.26
CA ARG A 55 9.53 -0.12 -0.79
C ARG A 55 10.37 0.43 -1.94
N ASN A 56 10.85 -0.41 -2.84
CA ASN A 56 11.62 0.04 -4.01
C ASN A 56 10.81 1.00 -4.89
N VAL A 57 9.51 0.72 -5.07
CA VAL A 57 8.61 1.63 -5.81
C VAL A 57 8.49 3.00 -5.13
N LEU A 58 8.51 3.07 -3.79
CA LEU A 58 8.52 4.36 -3.10
C LEU A 58 9.84 5.12 -3.28
N GLU A 59 10.97 4.42 -3.38
CA GLU A 59 12.29 5.01 -3.60
C GLU A 59 12.46 5.55 -5.02
N GLU A 60 11.86 4.89 -6.02
CA GLU A 60 11.80 5.36 -7.42
C GLU A 60 10.87 6.57 -7.62
N HIS A 61 9.96 6.81 -6.65
CA HIS A 61 9.00 7.91 -6.66
C HIS A 61 9.13 8.81 -5.42
N PRO A 62 10.29 9.48 -5.22
CA PRO A 62 10.43 10.49 -4.18
C PRO A 62 9.55 11.69 -4.59
N GLN A 63 8.55 12.03 -3.79
CA GLN A 63 7.88 13.33 -3.92
C GLN A 63 8.50 14.31 -2.93
#